data_AF-A0A7S0M7M7-F1
#
_entry.id   AF-A0A7S0M7M7-F1
#
_cell.length_a   1.000
_cell.length_b   1.000
_cell.length_c   1.000
_cell.angle_alpha   90.00
_cell.angle_beta   90.00
_cell.angle_gamma   90.00
#
_symmetry.space_group_name_H-M   'P 1'
#
loop_
_entity.id
_entity.type
_entity.pdbx_description
1 polymer ?
#
loop_
_entity_poly.entity_id
_entity_poly.type
_entity_poly.pdbx_seq_one_letter_code
_entity_poly.pdbx_strand_id
1 'polypeptide(L)'
;PVDMADRTFASEAESIQQQLDIEMNRLFQHFEEDEERTSRLALALEQESTAASLHFALFPRRTRDGGLQPTCREPVVSMMAFVVDIFSPHDGSVDLRVLSECFQPTCDEGDETEGIVGLSYQYKDDQGNTVQISRGKVKDAKRQFAHQVQLRLSLPCNPNISVKVFKTGRLQIAGCKDEGTCNKIVRHVINCLNGIQATPNGARVFQRHLCEPSGQHVAINGPIECERVVQPETVNINCTFDAGYSMVGYTLDPLLLRDVVAQPEYSLCVKSVEYTPEKRYAGVKVLFRPPQSAETPDDQRSKREVFIGIFPSSKTVITGAVNWAEVDDAYDFASRLLLQNFEAIRKPLDDGATARRSRQRTK
;
A
#
# COMPACT_ATOMS: atom_id res chain seq x y z
N PRO A 1 28.70 -79.18 10.01
CA PRO A 1 28.03 -78.30 11.00
C PRO A 1 28.63 -76.89 11.17
N VAL A 2 29.55 -76.45 10.30
CA VAL A 2 30.17 -75.10 10.38
C VAL A 2 29.49 -74.08 9.44
N ASP A 3 28.61 -74.52 8.55
CA ASP A 3 28.07 -73.70 7.44
C ASP A 3 26.75 -72.96 7.76
N MET A 4 26.22 -73.11 8.98
CA MET A 4 24.98 -72.44 9.40
C MET A 4 25.23 -71.18 10.25
N ALA A 5 26.39 -71.05 10.90
CA ALA A 5 26.70 -69.88 11.73
C ALA A 5 27.02 -68.64 10.88
N ASP A 6 27.72 -68.80 9.76
CA ASP A 6 28.11 -67.68 8.89
C ASP A 6 26.92 -67.03 8.15
N ARG A 7 25.86 -67.80 7.86
CA ARG A 7 24.66 -67.25 7.20
C ARG A 7 23.84 -66.35 8.12
N THR A 8 23.82 -66.65 9.42
CA THR A 8 23.15 -65.81 10.42
C THR A 8 23.85 -64.47 10.60
N PHE A 9 25.18 -64.45 10.64
CA PHE A 9 25.94 -63.19 10.74
C PHE A 9 25.82 -62.32 9.50
N ALA A 10 25.78 -62.91 8.30
CA ALA A 10 25.57 -62.15 7.06
C ALA A 10 24.18 -61.50 7.00
N SER A 11 23.14 -62.22 7.44
CA SER A 11 21.76 -61.72 7.50
C SER A 11 21.59 -60.59 8.52
N GLU A 12 22.23 -60.72 9.70
CA GLU A 12 22.22 -59.67 10.72
C GLU A 12 22.98 -58.42 10.26
N ALA A 13 24.12 -58.58 9.57
CA ALA A 13 24.88 -57.48 9.00
C ALA A 13 24.09 -56.72 7.92
N GLU A 14 23.39 -57.43 7.02
CA GLU A 14 22.52 -56.81 6.01
C GLU A 14 21.34 -56.06 6.64
N SER A 15 20.73 -56.63 7.68
CA SER A 15 19.63 -55.99 8.43
C SER A 15 20.10 -54.71 9.13
N ILE A 16 21.27 -54.74 9.77
CA ILE A 16 21.86 -53.56 10.42
C ILE A 16 22.21 -52.49 9.38
N GLN A 17 22.77 -52.87 8.24
CA GLN A 17 23.10 -51.93 7.16
C GLN A 17 21.84 -51.26 6.61
N GLN A 18 20.76 -52.02 6.38
CA GLN A 18 19.48 -51.46 5.93
C GLN A 18 18.87 -50.50 6.94
N GLN A 19 18.95 -50.81 8.24
CA GLN A 19 18.49 -49.89 9.29
C GLN A 19 19.31 -48.60 9.32
N LEU A 20 20.62 -48.70 9.14
CA LEU A 20 21.52 -47.54 9.10
C LEU A 20 21.20 -46.64 7.91
N ASP A 21 20.95 -47.22 6.73
CA ASP A 21 20.60 -46.49 5.52
C ASP A 21 19.25 -45.77 5.66
N ILE A 22 18.27 -46.39 6.32
CA ILE A 22 16.95 -45.77 6.60
C ILE A 22 17.10 -44.58 7.55
N GLU A 23 17.87 -44.72 8.63
CA GLU A 23 18.08 -43.63 9.59
C GLU A 23 18.93 -42.51 9.00
N MET A 24 19.94 -42.82 8.17
CA MET A 24 20.68 -41.79 7.43
C MET A 24 19.77 -41.03 6.46
N ASN A 25 18.90 -41.70 5.73
CA ASN A 25 17.97 -41.04 4.82
C ASN A 25 16.95 -40.14 5.57
N ARG A 26 16.48 -40.56 6.76
CA ARG A 26 15.66 -39.70 7.64
C ARG A 26 16.43 -38.48 8.12
N LEU A 27 17.68 -38.66 8.52
CA LEU A 27 18.54 -37.57 8.98
C LEU A 27 18.78 -36.55 7.84
N PHE A 28 19.03 -37.02 6.62
CA PHE A 28 19.18 -36.15 5.46
C PHE A 28 17.89 -35.43 5.06
N GLN A 29 16.73 -36.09 5.09
CA GLN A 29 15.45 -35.43 4.88
C GLN A 29 15.19 -34.32 5.91
N HIS A 30 15.52 -34.57 7.18
CA HIS A 30 15.41 -33.53 8.20
C HIS A 30 16.37 -32.36 7.95
N PHE A 31 17.60 -32.61 7.49
CA PHE A 31 18.52 -31.53 7.12
C PHE A 31 18.04 -30.74 5.90
N GLU A 32 17.49 -31.39 4.89
CA GLU A 32 16.91 -30.71 3.71
C GLU A 32 15.68 -29.89 4.09
N GLU A 33 14.81 -30.40 4.97
CA GLU A 33 13.67 -29.66 5.49
C GLU A 33 14.11 -28.46 6.34
N ASP A 34 15.16 -28.60 7.16
CA ASP A 34 15.68 -27.52 7.99
C ASP A 34 16.46 -26.49 7.17
N GLU A 35 17.18 -26.90 6.11
CA GLU A 35 17.80 -26.01 5.14
C GLU A 35 16.73 -25.26 4.34
N GLU A 36 15.67 -25.92 3.88
CA GLU A 36 14.56 -25.26 3.19
C GLU A 36 13.81 -24.31 4.13
N ARG A 37 13.63 -24.68 5.40
CA ARG A 37 13.01 -23.82 6.42
C ARG A 37 13.91 -22.63 6.77
N THR A 38 15.22 -22.84 6.83
CA THR A 38 16.22 -21.79 7.08
C THR A 38 16.36 -20.87 5.87
N SER A 39 16.31 -21.39 4.64
CA SER A 39 16.27 -20.59 3.40
C SER A 39 14.96 -19.83 3.25
N ARG A 40 13.80 -20.42 3.63
CA ARG A 40 12.51 -19.70 3.66
C ARG A 40 12.51 -18.62 4.73
N LEU A 41 13.11 -18.88 5.90
CA LEU A 41 13.31 -17.88 6.95
C LEU A 41 14.28 -16.79 6.47
N ALA A 42 15.39 -17.15 5.83
CA ALA A 42 16.36 -16.21 5.28
C ALA A 42 15.76 -15.36 4.15
N LEU A 43 14.98 -15.95 3.23
CA LEU A 43 14.23 -15.23 2.20
C LEU A 43 13.15 -14.31 2.81
N ALA A 44 12.46 -14.77 3.86
CA ALA A 44 11.53 -13.91 4.60
C ALA A 44 12.25 -12.78 5.34
N LEU A 45 13.46 -13.04 5.85
CA LEU A 45 14.33 -12.05 6.51
C LEU A 45 15.07 -11.15 5.51
N GLU A 46 15.22 -11.54 4.25
CA GLU A 46 15.78 -10.73 3.16
C GLU A 46 14.71 -9.88 2.47
N GLN A 47 13.45 -10.32 2.48
CA GLN A 47 12.31 -9.55 1.95
C GLN A 47 11.75 -8.51 2.94
N GLU A 48 12.19 -8.53 4.21
CA GLU A 48 11.91 -7.49 5.21
C GLU A 48 13.25 -6.93 5.73
N SER A 49 13.35 -5.63 6.01
CA SER A 49 14.61 -4.98 6.44
C SER A 49 14.96 -5.29 7.91
N THR A 50 14.91 -6.58 8.26
CA THR A 50 14.96 -7.10 9.62
C THR A 50 16.29 -6.85 10.34
N ALA A 51 17.38 -6.51 9.66
CA ALA A 51 18.67 -6.26 10.29
C ALA A 51 18.63 -5.10 11.31
N ALA A 52 17.92 -4.00 11.01
CA ALA A 52 17.78 -2.88 11.95
C ALA A 52 16.89 -3.28 13.14
N SER A 53 15.75 -3.93 12.85
CA SER A 53 14.83 -4.45 13.86
C SER A 53 15.48 -5.49 14.79
N LEU A 54 16.31 -6.38 14.25
CA LEU A 54 17.11 -7.37 14.99
C LEU A 54 18.18 -6.68 15.83
N HIS A 55 18.93 -5.73 15.27
CA HIS A 55 19.95 -5.01 16.03
C HIS A 55 19.33 -4.31 17.26
N PHE A 56 18.15 -3.68 17.10
CA PHE A 56 17.45 -3.08 18.24
C PHE A 56 16.87 -4.11 19.23
N ALA A 57 16.36 -5.24 18.76
CA ALA A 57 15.91 -6.32 19.62
C ALA A 57 17.05 -6.93 20.44
N LEU A 58 18.25 -7.01 19.85
CA LEU A 58 19.44 -7.58 20.47
C LEU A 58 20.18 -6.59 21.39
N PHE A 59 20.05 -5.28 21.13
CA PHE A 59 20.74 -4.23 21.90
C PHE A 59 19.76 -3.17 22.43
N PRO A 60 18.92 -3.51 23.43
CA PRO A 60 17.99 -2.56 24.03
C PRO A 60 18.75 -1.42 24.69
N ARG A 61 18.55 -0.20 24.19
CA ARG A 61 19.11 1.00 24.79
C ARG A 61 18.37 1.32 26.09
N ARG A 62 19.11 1.70 27.12
CA ARG A 62 18.55 2.15 28.39
C ARG A 62 18.40 3.67 28.41
N THR A 63 17.30 4.15 28.96
CA THR A 63 17.03 5.56 29.23
C THR A 63 17.88 6.05 30.40
N ARG A 64 17.95 7.38 30.65
CA ARG A 64 18.79 7.94 31.72
C ARG A 64 18.40 7.45 33.12
N ASP A 65 17.13 7.12 33.30
CA ASP A 65 16.54 6.55 34.51
C ASP A 65 16.63 5.01 34.56
N GLY A 66 17.29 4.37 33.59
CA GLY A 66 17.49 2.92 33.54
C GLY A 66 16.33 2.11 32.93
N GLY A 67 15.27 2.79 32.45
CA GLY A 67 14.17 2.17 31.70
C GLY A 67 14.54 1.75 30.26
N LEU A 68 13.58 1.17 29.54
CA LEU A 68 13.75 0.77 28.14
C LEU A 68 13.50 1.97 27.21
N GLN A 69 14.38 2.16 26.22
CA GLN A 69 14.13 3.10 25.12
C GLN A 69 13.19 2.45 24.09
N PRO A 70 12.23 3.19 23.51
CA PRO A 70 11.35 2.62 22.50
C PRO A 70 12.09 2.37 21.18
N THR A 71 11.50 1.55 20.31
CA THR A 71 12.02 1.21 18.98
C THR A 71 10.95 1.48 17.92
N CYS A 72 11.34 2.12 16.82
CA CYS A 72 10.45 2.32 15.69
C CYS A 72 10.25 1.01 14.93
N ARG A 73 9.00 0.69 14.64
CA ARG A 73 8.65 -0.36 13.67
C ARG A 73 8.81 0.17 12.26
N GLU A 74 9.03 -0.74 11.32
CA GLU A 74 9.06 -0.41 9.90
C GLU A 74 7.74 0.20 9.41
N PRO A 75 7.79 1.10 8.41
CA PRO A 75 6.61 1.68 7.82
C PRO A 75 5.79 0.63 7.08
N VAL A 76 4.50 0.55 7.42
CA VAL A 76 3.53 -0.34 6.75
C VAL A 76 2.69 0.48 5.78
N VAL A 77 2.66 0.05 4.52
CA VAL A 77 1.82 0.69 3.49
C VAL A 77 0.35 0.55 3.86
N SER A 78 -0.24 1.70 4.14
CA SER A 78 -1.67 1.81 4.45
C SER A 78 -2.49 1.92 3.18
N MET A 79 -2.02 2.69 2.19
CA MET A 79 -2.67 2.85 0.89
C MET A 79 -1.72 3.50 -0.11
N MET A 80 -1.78 3.08 -1.37
CA MET A 80 -1.20 3.76 -2.51
C MET A 80 -2.33 4.26 -3.42
N ALA A 81 -2.07 5.38 -4.09
CA ALA A 81 -2.90 5.91 -5.15
C ALA A 81 -2.09 6.02 -6.43
N PHE A 82 -2.72 5.64 -7.53
CA PHE A 82 -2.13 5.60 -8.86
C PHE A 82 -2.98 6.39 -9.84
N VAL A 83 -2.31 6.90 -10.87
CA VAL A 83 -2.93 7.43 -12.07
C VAL A 83 -2.49 6.59 -13.27
N VAL A 84 -3.44 6.25 -14.13
CA VAL A 84 -3.17 5.42 -15.32
C VAL A 84 -3.93 6.02 -16.49
N ASP A 85 -3.25 6.25 -17.60
CA ASP A 85 -3.88 6.74 -18.82
C ASP A 85 -4.06 5.55 -19.79
N ILE A 86 -5.31 5.10 -20.00
CA ILE A 86 -5.61 3.94 -20.88
C ILE A 86 -5.35 4.24 -22.37
N PHE A 87 -5.30 5.53 -22.71
CA PHE A 87 -4.74 6.12 -23.92
C PHE A 87 -4.22 7.50 -23.55
N SER A 88 -3.32 8.08 -24.35
CA SER A 88 -2.84 9.45 -24.13
C SER A 88 -4.03 10.41 -24.04
N PRO A 89 -4.01 11.45 -23.18
CA PRO A 89 -5.13 12.37 -22.98
C PRO A 89 -5.64 13.06 -24.27
N HIS A 90 -4.83 13.05 -25.33
CA HIS A 90 -5.15 13.63 -26.64
C HIS A 90 -5.61 12.60 -27.68
N ASP A 91 -5.51 11.31 -27.34
CA ASP A 91 -5.66 10.18 -28.25
C ASP A 91 -6.99 9.45 -28.04
N GLY A 92 -7.94 10.01 -27.28
CA GLY A 92 -9.23 9.37 -27.12
C GLY A 92 -10.17 10.01 -26.12
N SER A 93 -11.36 9.42 -26.01
CA SER A 93 -12.32 9.75 -24.99
C SER A 93 -13.18 8.55 -24.59
N VAL A 94 -13.68 8.56 -23.36
CA VAL A 94 -14.65 7.60 -22.83
C VAL A 94 -16.00 8.29 -22.71
N ASP A 95 -17.03 7.73 -23.34
CA ASP A 95 -18.41 8.13 -23.14
C ASP A 95 -18.91 7.56 -21.80
N LEU A 96 -18.82 8.40 -20.77
CA LEU A 96 -19.18 8.04 -19.40
C LEU A 96 -20.66 7.66 -19.25
N ARG A 97 -21.53 8.19 -20.11
CA ARG A 97 -22.96 7.86 -20.11
C ARG A 97 -23.16 6.46 -20.65
N VAL A 98 -22.60 6.15 -21.82
CA VAL A 98 -22.67 4.79 -22.40
C VAL A 98 -22.02 3.77 -21.46
N LEU A 99 -20.88 4.10 -20.86
CA LEU A 99 -20.26 3.27 -19.83
C LEU A 99 -21.26 2.96 -18.70
N SER A 100 -21.91 3.98 -18.14
CA SER A 100 -22.85 3.79 -17.02
C SER A 100 -24.14 3.06 -17.40
N GLU A 101 -24.61 3.21 -18.63
CA GLU A 101 -25.85 2.59 -19.14
C GLU A 101 -25.65 1.13 -19.51
N CYS A 102 -24.50 0.78 -20.11
CA CYS A 102 -24.17 -0.58 -20.53
C CYS A 102 -23.42 -1.39 -19.47
N PHE A 103 -23.00 -0.79 -18.36
CA PHE A 103 -22.27 -1.47 -17.30
C PHE A 103 -23.08 -2.61 -16.67
N GLN A 104 -22.46 -3.78 -16.61
CA GLN A 104 -22.91 -4.93 -15.85
C GLN A 104 -21.81 -5.31 -14.85
N PRO A 105 -22.14 -5.55 -13.57
CA PRO A 105 -21.17 -6.06 -12.60
C PRO A 105 -20.54 -7.36 -13.11
N THR A 106 -19.23 -7.49 -12.96
CA THR A 106 -18.48 -8.65 -13.49
C THR A 106 -18.33 -9.79 -12.50
N CYS A 107 -18.82 -9.63 -11.26
CA CYS A 107 -18.78 -10.71 -10.28
C CYS A 107 -20.06 -11.55 -10.43
N ASP A 108 -19.93 -12.70 -11.09
CA ASP A 108 -21.00 -13.68 -11.16
C ASP A 108 -21.34 -14.19 -9.75
N GLU A 109 -22.62 -14.50 -9.51
CA GLU A 109 -23.16 -14.96 -8.22
C GLU A 109 -22.59 -16.33 -7.76
N GLY A 110 -21.66 -16.92 -8.54
CA GLY A 110 -21.20 -18.30 -8.41
C GLY A 110 -19.89 -18.53 -7.64
N ASP A 111 -18.80 -17.81 -7.92
CA ASP A 111 -17.51 -18.00 -7.19
C ASP A 111 -16.40 -16.98 -7.52
N GLU A 112 -16.65 -15.95 -8.33
CA GLU A 112 -15.61 -14.98 -8.67
C GLU A 112 -15.58 -13.83 -7.65
N THR A 113 -14.69 -13.98 -6.67
CA THR A 113 -14.45 -13.01 -5.58
C THR A 113 -13.79 -11.70 -6.03
N GLU A 114 -13.46 -11.58 -7.33
CA GLU A 114 -12.79 -10.42 -7.91
C GLU A 114 -13.55 -9.77 -9.07
N GLY A 115 -13.52 -8.43 -9.14
CA GLY A 115 -14.10 -7.69 -10.25
C GLY A 115 -14.74 -6.36 -9.87
N ILE A 116 -15.43 -5.75 -10.82
CA ILE A 116 -16.15 -4.49 -10.63
C ILE A 116 -17.55 -4.81 -10.10
N VAL A 117 -17.75 -4.55 -8.81
CA VAL A 117 -19.00 -4.88 -8.09
C VAL A 117 -20.02 -3.76 -8.12
N GLY A 118 -19.65 -2.56 -8.55
CA GLY A 118 -20.60 -1.46 -8.68
C GLY A 118 -20.06 -0.22 -9.38
N LEU A 119 -20.99 0.63 -9.81
CA LEU A 119 -20.76 1.86 -10.54
C LEU A 119 -21.69 2.97 -10.03
N SER A 120 -21.14 4.17 -9.82
CA SER A 120 -21.93 5.39 -9.57
C SER A 120 -21.51 6.51 -10.51
N TYR A 121 -22.50 7.19 -11.08
CA TYR A 121 -22.33 8.33 -11.97
C TYR A 121 -23.44 9.35 -11.75
N GLN A 122 -23.10 10.63 -11.76
CA GLN A 122 -24.06 11.73 -11.73
C GLN A 122 -23.73 12.72 -12.84
N TYR A 123 -24.73 13.14 -13.61
CA TYR A 123 -24.58 14.14 -14.65
C TYR A 123 -25.80 15.07 -14.70
N LYS A 124 -25.69 16.15 -15.47
CA LYS A 124 -26.84 16.99 -15.81
C LYS A 124 -27.32 16.63 -17.20
N ASP A 125 -28.61 16.36 -17.35
CA ASP A 125 -29.22 16.14 -18.66
C ASP A 125 -29.32 17.45 -19.47
N ASP A 126 -29.83 17.37 -20.69
CA ASP A 126 -29.99 18.51 -21.60
C ASP A 126 -30.99 19.56 -21.06
N GLN A 127 -31.84 19.17 -20.10
CA GLN A 127 -32.79 20.06 -19.43
C GLN A 127 -32.18 20.67 -18.14
N GLY A 128 -30.95 20.33 -17.80
CA GLY A 128 -30.26 20.77 -16.60
C GLY A 128 -30.64 19.98 -15.33
N ASN A 129 -31.48 18.96 -15.44
CA ASN A 129 -31.84 18.10 -14.31
C ASN A 129 -30.66 17.22 -13.92
N THR A 130 -30.53 16.98 -12.63
CA THR A 130 -29.52 16.05 -12.12
C THR A 130 -30.00 14.62 -12.27
N VAL A 131 -29.28 13.81 -13.05
CA VAL A 131 -29.51 12.37 -13.19
C VAL A 131 -28.44 11.64 -12.41
N GLN A 132 -28.85 10.67 -11.59
CA GLN A 132 -27.96 9.80 -10.81
C GLN A 132 -28.17 8.35 -11.24
N ILE A 133 -27.07 7.68 -11.63
CA ILE A 133 -27.03 6.27 -11.98
C ILE A 133 -26.21 5.55 -10.91
N SER A 134 -26.79 4.50 -10.33
CA SER A 134 -26.11 3.57 -9.41
C SER A 134 -26.41 2.14 -9.84
N ARG A 135 -25.38 1.33 -9.99
CA ARG A 135 -25.46 -0.08 -10.38
C ARG A 135 -24.62 -0.93 -9.43
N GLY A 136 -25.14 -2.08 -9.00
CA GLY A 136 -24.43 -3.01 -8.11
C GLY A 136 -24.22 -2.49 -6.68
N LYS A 137 -23.17 -2.97 -6.01
CA LYS A 137 -22.87 -2.72 -4.59
C LYS A 137 -22.16 -1.37 -4.39
N VAL A 138 -22.86 -0.25 -4.47
CA VAL A 138 -22.27 1.08 -4.26
C VAL A 138 -22.78 1.72 -2.96
N LYS A 139 -21.91 2.42 -2.24
CA LYS A 139 -22.33 3.26 -1.11
C LYS A 139 -22.80 4.61 -1.65
N ASP A 140 -23.84 5.18 -1.07
CA ASP A 140 -24.29 6.53 -1.41
C ASP A 140 -23.17 7.55 -1.18
N ALA A 141 -22.60 8.03 -2.27
CA ALA A 141 -21.55 9.03 -2.23
C ALA A 141 -22.19 10.40 -1.93
N LYS A 142 -21.79 11.02 -0.81
CA LYS A 142 -22.25 12.36 -0.39
C LYS A 142 -21.85 13.48 -1.35
N ARG A 143 -20.81 13.27 -2.17
CA ARG A 143 -20.31 14.21 -3.17
C ARG A 143 -19.98 13.42 -4.43
N GLN A 144 -20.57 13.80 -5.54
CA GLN A 144 -20.30 13.20 -6.84
C GLN A 144 -19.87 14.30 -7.82
N PHE A 145 -19.04 13.91 -8.78
CA PHE A 145 -18.42 14.83 -9.72
C PHE A 145 -18.92 14.50 -11.13
N ALA A 146 -19.37 15.53 -11.86
CA ALA A 146 -20.03 15.36 -13.16
C ALA A 146 -19.13 14.78 -14.29
N HIS A 147 -17.81 14.78 -14.07
CA HIS A 147 -16.82 14.48 -15.11
C HIS A 147 -16.09 13.15 -14.89
N GLN A 148 -16.60 12.30 -14.01
CA GLN A 148 -16.03 10.99 -13.74
C GLN A 148 -17.12 9.97 -13.40
N VAL A 149 -16.86 8.72 -13.75
CA VAL A 149 -17.60 7.56 -13.24
C VAL A 149 -16.78 6.96 -12.09
N GLN A 150 -17.43 6.61 -10.98
CA GLN A 150 -16.78 5.91 -9.88
C GLN A 150 -17.13 4.42 -9.92
N LEU A 151 -16.13 3.58 -10.14
CA LEU A 151 -16.21 2.14 -10.07
C LEU A 151 -15.77 1.67 -8.67
N ARG A 152 -16.46 0.66 -8.15
CA ARG A 152 -16.05 -0.06 -6.94
C ARG A 152 -15.61 -1.45 -7.34
N LEU A 153 -14.38 -1.79 -6.96
CA LEU A 153 -13.82 -3.12 -7.20
C LEU A 153 -13.69 -3.87 -5.87
N SER A 154 -13.92 -5.17 -5.95
CA SER A 154 -13.62 -6.13 -4.90
C SER A 154 -12.48 -7.00 -5.39
N LEU A 155 -11.43 -7.15 -4.59
CA LEU A 155 -10.36 -8.13 -4.77
C LEU A 155 -10.24 -8.94 -3.46
N PRO A 156 -9.70 -10.18 -3.49
CA PRO A 156 -9.66 -11.07 -2.31
C PRO A 156 -8.99 -10.43 -1.08
N CYS A 157 -7.87 -9.72 -1.29
CA CYS A 157 -7.13 -9.05 -0.21
C CYS A 157 -7.60 -7.60 0.02
N ASN A 158 -8.53 -7.09 -0.80
CA ASN A 158 -8.93 -5.68 -0.77
C ASN A 158 -10.36 -5.48 -1.33
N PRO A 159 -11.40 -5.63 -0.50
CA PRO A 159 -12.78 -5.70 -0.97
C PRO A 159 -13.39 -4.33 -1.32
N ASN A 160 -12.64 -3.23 -1.22
CA ASN A 160 -13.19 -1.87 -1.28
C ASN A 160 -12.29 -0.88 -2.03
N ILE A 161 -11.93 -1.22 -3.25
CA ILE A 161 -11.12 -0.34 -4.10
C ILE A 161 -12.01 0.63 -4.86
N SER A 162 -11.59 1.89 -4.93
CA SER A 162 -12.30 2.92 -5.68
C SER A 162 -11.48 3.33 -6.90
N VAL A 163 -12.09 3.25 -8.07
CA VAL A 163 -11.49 3.72 -9.33
C VAL A 163 -12.38 4.81 -9.91
N LYS A 164 -11.78 5.95 -10.24
CA LYS A 164 -12.47 7.01 -10.98
C LYS A 164 -12.02 6.96 -12.43
N VAL A 165 -12.98 6.84 -13.34
CA VAL A 165 -12.76 6.88 -14.78
C VAL A 165 -13.17 8.26 -15.28
N PHE A 166 -12.24 8.97 -15.92
CA PHE A 166 -12.49 10.28 -16.50
C PHE A 166 -12.79 10.17 -18.00
N LYS A 167 -13.47 11.18 -18.55
CA LYS A 167 -13.76 11.25 -19.99
C LYS A 167 -12.52 11.18 -20.89
N THR A 168 -11.35 11.51 -20.35
CA THR A 168 -10.06 11.50 -21.06
C THR A 168 -9.40 10.13 -21.09
N GLY A 169 -10.05 9.08 -20.57
CA GLY A 169 -9.42 7.76 -20.39
C GLY A 169 -8.48 7.67 -19.19
N ARG A 170 -8.25 8.77 -18.47
CA ARG A 170 -7.48 8.77 -17.22
C ARG A 170 -8.23 7.98 -16.14
N LEU A 171 -7.52 7.12 -15.43
CA LEU A 171 -7.96 6.41 -14.25
C LEU A 171 -7.28 7.00 -13.02
N GLN A 172 -8.04 7.27 -11.96
CA GLN A 172 -7.50 7.49 -10.62
C GLN A 172 -7.87 6.31 -9.74
N ILE A 173 -6.87 5.57 -9.30
CA ILE A 173 -7.04 4.33 -8.54
C ILE A 173 -6.57 4.63 -7.11
N ALA A 174 -7.44 4.41 -6.12
CA ALA A 174 -7.08 4.60 -4.72
C ALA A 174 -7.44 3.35 -3.91
N GLY A 175 -6.61 3.07 -2.90
CA GLY A 175 -6.80 1.92 -2.01
C GLY A 175 -5.86 0.76 -2.30
N CYS A 176 -4.94 0.86 -3.26
CA CYS A 176 -3.98 -0.20 -3.56
C CYS A 176 -2.95 -0.37 -2.43
N LYS A 177 -2.31 -1.53 -2.34
CA LYS A 177 -1.18 -1.78 -1.42
C LYS A 177 0.16 -1.84 -2.13
N ASP A 178 0.12 -2.15 -3.42
CA ASP A 178 1.27 -2.35 -4.29
C ASP A 178 0.85 -2.12 -5.75
N GLU A 179 1.84 -2.07 -6.63
CA GLU A 179 1.66 -1.87 -8.06
C GLU A 179 1.02 -3.09 -8.76
N GLY A 180 1.28 -4.31 -8.29
CA GLY A 180 0.68 -5.52 -8.83
C GLY A 180 -0.84 -5.51 -8.75
N THR A 181 -1.37 -5.04 -7.62
CA THR A 181 -2.79 -4.80 -7.38
C THR A 181 -3.34 -3.74 -8.34
N CYS A 182 -2.61 -2.64 -8.54
CA CYS A 182 -2.97 -1.61 -9.52
C CYS A 182 -3.11 -2.20 -10.95
N ASN A 183 -2.12 -2.99 -11.38
CA ASN A 183 -2.14 -3.61 -12.70
C ASN A 183 -3.34 -4.58 -12.89
N LYS A 184 -3.72 -5.33 -11.86
CA LYS A 184 -4.94 -6.16 -11.89
C LYS A 184 -6.21 -5.32 -12.07
N ILE A 185 -6.32 -4.20 -11.34
CA ILE A 185 -7.46 -3.29 -11.45
C ILE A 185 -7.58 -2.71 -12.86
N VAL A 186 -6.46 -2.27 -13.44
CA VAL A 186 -6.41 -1.74 -14.80
C VAL A 186 -6.95 -2.77 -15.80
N ARG A 187 -6.55 -4.04 -15.67
CA ARG A 187 -7.08 -5.14 -16.50
C ARG A 187 -8.60 -5.30 -16.37
N HIS A 188 -9.15 -5.29 -15.15
CA HIS A 188 -10.61 -5.39 -14.97
C HIS A 188 -11.35 -4.22 -15.62
N VAL A 189 -10.82 -2.99 -15.51
CA VAL A 189 -11.43 -1.81 -16.14
C VAL A 189 -11.38 -1.91 -17.66
N ILE A 190 -10.24 -2.31 -18.23
CA ILE A 190 -10.07 -2.50 -19.69
C ILE A 190 -11.00 -3.60 -20.20
N ASN A 191 -11.08 -4.75 -19.51
CA ASN A 191 -11.95 -5.85 -19.89
C ASN A 191 -13.43 -5.43 -19.86
N CYS A 192 -13.83 -4.62 -18.86
CA CYS A 192 -15.18 -4.05 -18.80
C CYS A 192 -15.47 -3.13 -19.99
N LEU A 193 -14.55 -2.21 -20.31
CA LEU A 193 -14.70 -1.30 -21.46
C LEU A 193 -14.78 -2.06 -22.78
N ASN A 194 -13.90 -3.05 -22.99
CA ASN A 194 -13.89 -3.90 -24.18
C ASN A 194 -15.17 -4.75 -24.28
N GLY A 195 -15.64 -5.29 -23.16
CA GLY A 195 -16.89 -6.05 -23.10
C GLY A 195 -18.09 -5.19 -23.51
N ILE A 196 -18.17 -3.94 -23.04
CA ILE A 196 -19.21 -3.00 -23.47
C ILE A 196 -19.07 -2.68 -24.96
N GLN A 197 -17.86 -2.39 -25.44
CA GLN A 197 -17.60 -2.04 -26.84
C GLN A 197 -18.05 -3.14 -27.82
N ALA A 198 -17.94 -4.41 -27.41
CA ALA A 198 -18.37 -5.56 -28.22
C ALA A 198 -19.90 -5.66 -28.37
N THR A 199 -20.68 -4.91 -27.60
CA THR A 199 -22.15 -4.91 -27.70
C THR A 199 -22.64 -3.93 -28.77
N PRO A 200 -23.80 -4.19 -29.42
CA PRO A 200 -24.36 -3.28 -30.43
C PRO A 200 -24.59 -1.85 -29.93
N ASN A 201 -24.96 -1.69 -28.66
CA ASN A 201 -25.25 -0.39 -28.05
C ASN A 201 -24.00 0.28 -27.47
N GLY A 202 -22.95 -0.50 -27.20
CA GLY A 202 -21.74 -0.05 -26.52
C GLY A 202 -20.56 0.28 -27.45
N ALA A 203 -20.70 0.12 -28.77
CA ALA A 203 -19.63 0.41 -29.74
C ALA A 203 -19.03 1.82 -29.63
N ARG A 204 -19.73 2.76 -28.98
CA ARG A 204 -19.31 4.16 -28.76
C ARG A 204 -18.79 4.44 -27.35
N VAL A 205 -18.66 3.43 -26.48
CA VAL A 205 -18.23 3.61 -25.08
C VAL A 205 -16.86 4.27 -24.97
N PHE A 206 -15.98 4.05 -25.93
CA PHE A 206 -14.78 4.84 -26.12
C PHE A 206 -14.46 5.03 -27.59
N GLN A 207 -13.76 6.11 -27.88
CA GLN A 207 -13.16 6.39 -29.18
C GLN A 207 -11.68 6.68 -28.98
N ARG A 208 -10.83 6.10 -29.83
CA ARG A 208 -9.38 6.36 -29.84
C ARG A 208 -8.99 7.05 -31.14
N HIS A 209 -7.96 7.85 -31.07
CA HIS A 209 -7.39 8.61 -32.18
C HIS A 209 -5.87 8.44 -32.17
N LEU A 210 -5.27 8.22 -33.33
CA LEU A 210 -3.83 8.35 -33.53
C LEU A 210 -3.57 9.67 -34.25
N CYS A 211 -2.63 10.48 -33.76
CA CYS A 211 -2.09 11.59 -34.54
C CYS A 211 -1.01 11.03 -35.48
N GLU A 212 -1.29 11.01 -36.78
CA GLU A 212 -0.30 10.63 -37.79
C GLU A 212 0.81 11.69 -37.90
N PRO A 213 1.98 11.38 -38.48
CA PRO A 213 3.03 12.37 -38.74
C PRO A 213 2.56 13.58 -39.58
N SER A 214 1.46 13.41 -40.33
CA SER A 214 0.77 14.47 -41.09
C SER A 214 0.02 15.48 -40.21
N GLY A 215 -0.17 15.19 -38.93
CA GLY A 215 -1.05 15.93 -38.01
C GLY A 215 -2.52 15.53 -38.11
N GLN A 216 -2.88 14.56 -38.95
CA GLN A 216 -4.25 14.06 -39.07
C GLN A 216 -4.59 13.11 -37.92
N HIS A 217 -5.74 13.32 -37.27
CA HIS A 217 -6.27 12.39 -36.28
C HIS A 217 -7.07 11.27 -36.95
N VAL A 218 -6.60 10.03 -36.85
CA VAL A 218 -7.27 8.84 -37.40
C VAL A 218 -7.91 8.05 -36.28
N ALA A 219 -9.20 7.74 -36.42
CA ALA A 219 -9.91 6.94 -35.42
C ALA A 219 -9.40 5.49 -35.42
N ILE A 220 -9.02 4.98 -34.24
CA ILE A 220 -8.61 3.59 -34.04
C ILE A 220 -9.80 2.80 -33.50
N ASN A 221 -10.27 1.85 -34.29
CA ASN A 221 -11.34 0.94 -33.91
C ASN A 221 -10.77 -0.33 -33.25
N GLY A 222 -11.60 -1.02 -32.46
CA GLY A 222 -11.24 -2.28 -31.80
C GLY A 222 -10.89 -2.12 -30.31
N PRO A 223 -10.55 -3.24 -29.65
CA PRO A 223 -10.36 -3.31 -28.21
C PRO A 223 -9.10 -2.57 -27.74
N ILE A 224 -9.09 -2.20 -26.47
CA ILE A 224 -7.91 -1.70 -25.77
C ILE A 224 -7.06 -2.91 -25.38
N GLU A 225 -5.82 -2.93 -25.85
CA GLU A 225 -4.82 -3.94 -25.48
C GLU A 225 -4.13 -3.48 -24.19
N CYS A 226 -4.21 -4.29 -23.12
CA CYS A 226 -3.66 -3.93 -21.82
C CYS A 226 -2.14 -3.67 -21.86
N GLU A 227 -1.41 -4.36 -22.74
CA GLU A 227 0.04 -4.21 -22.89
C GLU A 227 0.45 -2.85 -23.49
N ARG A 228 -0.49 -2.15 -24.12
CA ARG A 228 -0.26 -0.82 -24.73
C ARG A 228 -0.66 0.33 -23.82
N VAL A 229 -1.22 0.04 -22.65
CA VAL A 229 -1.61 1.04 -21.66
C VAL A 229 -0.37 1.60 -20.97
N VAL A 230 -0.38 2.92 -20.74
CA VAL A 230 0.72 3.62 -20.07
C VAL A 230 0.93 3.03 -18.67
N GLN A 231 2.19 2.88 -18.27
CA GLN A 231 2.53 2.36 -16.95
C GLN A 231 1.89 3.22 -15.84
N PRO A 232 1.39 2.62 -14.75
CA PRO A 232 0.83 3.37 -13.63
C PRO A 232 1.82 4.34 -13.02
N GLU A 233 1.41 5.60 -12.87
CA GLU A 233 2.15 6.61 -12.12
C GLU A 233 1.68 6.59 -10.66
N THR A 234 2.60 6.40 -9.73
CA THR A 234 2.31 6.55 -8.30
C THR A 234 2.16 8.03 -7.98
N VAL A 235 0.99 8.43 -7.51
CA VAL A 235 0.73 9.84 -7.15
C VAL A 235 0.71 10.07 -5.65
N ASN A 236 0.58 9.02 -4.86
CA ASN A 236 0.61 9.12 -3.41
C ASN A 236 0.84 7.75 -2.75
N ILE A 237 1.72 7.70 -1.76
CA ILE A 237 2.00 6.57 -0.88
C ILE A 237 1.68 7.01 0.55
N ASN A 238 0.80 6.28 1.21
CA ASN A 238 0.45 6.46 2.61
C ASN A 238 1.02 5.32 3.43
N CYS A 239 1.94 5.63 4.34
CA CYS A 239 2.52 4.66 5.26
C CYS A 239 2.15 5.02 6.70
N THR A 240 2.16 4.00 7.57
CA THR A 240 2.08 4.22 9.02
C THR A 240 3.14 3.42 9.73
N PHE A 241 3.68 3.98 10.82
CA PHE A 241 4.54 3.25 11.73
C PHE A 241 4.22 3.63 13.18
N ASP A 242 4.76 2.88 14.13
CA ASP A 242 4.63 3.14 15.56
C ASP A 242 6.04 3.27 16.14
N ALA A 243 6.32 4.39 16.82
CA ALA A 243 7.61 4.59 17.46
C ALA A 243 7.74 3.83 18.79
N GLY A 244 6.70 3.14 19.26
CA GLY A 244 6.79 2.16 20.35
C GLY A 244 6.70 2.75 21.75
N TYR A 245 6.32 4.02 21.93
CA TYR A 245 6.30 4.68 23.25
C TYR A 245 5.40 3.95 24.24
N SER A 246 4.26 3.45 23.76
CA SER A 246 3.31 2.74 24.62
C SER A 246 3.85 1.40 25.13
N MET A 247 4.81 0.79 24.44
CA MET A 247 5.44 -0.46 24.88
C MET A 247 6.39 -0.25 26.06
N VAL A 248 6.87 0.98 26.24
CA VAL A 248 7.77 1.37 27.34
C VAL A 248 7.06 2.21 28.41
N GLY A 249 5.72 2.27 28.39
CA GLY A 249 4.92 2.94 29.42
C GLY A 249 4.78 4.46 29.26
N TYR A 250 5.06 5.00 28.07
CA TYR A 250 4.99 6.42 27.78
C TYR A 250 4.06 6.76 26.62
N THR A 251 3.75 8.05 26.51
CA THR A 251 3.05 8.73 25.41
C THR A 251 3.92 9.91 24.98
N LEU A 252 3.61 10.49 23.84
CA LEU A 252 4.28 11.67 23.32
C LEU A 252 3.52 12.94 23.73
N ASP A 253 4.25 13.95 24.23
CA ASP A 253 3.73 15.30 24.41
C ASP A 253 3.82 16.07 23.07
N PRO A 254 2.68 16.38 22.43
CA PRO A 254 2.67 17.02 21.12
C PRO A 254 3.13 18.48 21.14
N LEU A 255 3.02 19.19 22.28
CA LEU A 255 3.51 20.57 22.39
C LEU A 255 5.03 20.58 22.43
N LEU A 256 5.63 19.70 23.25
CA LEU A 256 7.09 19.57 23.32
C LEU A 256 7.67 19.08 21.99
N LEU A 257 7.02 18.13 21.31
CA LEU A 257 7.44 17.71 19.97
C LEU A 257 7.39 18.87 18.96
N ARG A 258 6.31 19.66 18.95
CA ARG A 258 6.21 20.84 18.09
C ARG A 258 7.38 21.79 18.33
N ASP A 259 7.72 22.04 19.59
CA ASP A 259 8.78 22.97 19.97
C ASP A 259 10.17 22.47 19.56
N VAL A 260 10.41 21.16 19.68
CA VAL A 260 11.63 20.51 19.15
C VAL A 260 11.70 20.69 17.63
N VAL A 261 10.65 20.36 16.89
CA VAL A 261 10.63 20.45 15.41
C VAL A 261 10.75 21.90 14.91
N ALA A 262 10.29 22.87 15.70
CA ALA A 262 10.40 24.29 15.36
C ALA A 262 11.82 24.86 15.50
N GLN A 263 12.77 24.09 16.03
CA GLN A 263 14.16 24.55 16.18
C GLN A 263 14.84 24.78 14.82
N PRO A 264 15.78 25.75 14.72
CA PRO A 264 16.43 26.12 13.46
C PRO A 264 17.15 24.97 12.74
N GLU A 265 17.65 23.99 13.51
CA GLU A 265 18.34 22.79 12.98
C GLU A 265 17.48 21.97 12.00
N TYR A 266 16.15 21.99 12.17
CA TYR A 266 15.23 21.26 11.29
C TYR A 266 14.75 22.07 10.09
N SER A 267 15.04 23.38 10.01
CA SER A 267 14.51 24.28 8.97
C SER A 267 14.91 23.90 7.53
N LEU A 268 16.00 23.15 7.39
CA LEU A 268 16.50 22.64 6.10
C LEU A 268 15.54 21.60 5.51
N CYS A 269 15.02 20.71 6.35
CA CYS A 269 14.14 19.61 5.93
C CYS A 269 12.68 19.80 6.35
N VAL A 270 12.35 20.78 7.19
CA VAL A 270 10.97 21.08 7.62
C VAL A 270 10.55 22.44 7.08
N LYS A 271 9.45 22.45 6.31
CA LYS A 271 8.82 23.69 5.83
C LYS A 271 7.98 24.36 6.91
N SER A 272 7.19 23.58 7.62
CA SER A 272 6.28 24.07 8.64
C SER A 272 5.90 22.95 9.59
N VAL A 273 5.65 23.33 10.85
CA VAL A 273 5.07 22.46 11.87
C VAL A 273 3.82 23.11 12.44
N GLU A 274 2.72 22.36 12.53
CA GLU A 274 1.44 22.82 13.09
C GLU A 274 0.94 21.82 14.14
N TYR A 275 0.49 22.33 15.28
CA TYR A 275 -0.30 21.58 16.26
C TYR A 275 -1.49 22.42 16.68
N THR A 276 -2.69 22.00 16.26
CA THR A 276 -3.96 22.70 16.53
C THR A 276 -5.01 21.68 17.00
N PRO A 277 -4.97 21.25 18.27
CA PRO A 277 -5.87 20.23 18.79
C PRO A 277 -7.35 20.63 18.70
N GLU A 278 -7.66 21.92 18.66
CA GLU A 278 -9.01 22.46 18.53
C GLU A 278 -9.62 22.17 17.15
N LYS A 279 -8.79 22.04 16.10
CA LYS A 279 -9.23 21.86 14.70
C LYS A 279 -9.46 20.39 14.32
N ARG A 280 -9.82 19.53 15.28
CA ARG A 280 -10.05 18.07 15.14
C ARG A 280 -8.81 17.21 14.80
N TYR A 281 -7.63 17.80 14.63
CA TYR A 281 -6.42 17.05 14.35
C TYR A 281 -5.58 16.94 15.62
N ALA A 282 -5.57 15.75 16.22
CA ALA A 282 -4.95 15.51 17.53
C ALA A 282 -3.42 15.31 17.47
N GLY A 283 -2.82 15.22 16.28
CA GLY A 283 -1.39 15.00 16.09
C GLY A 283 -0.63 16.28 15.72
N VAL A 284 0.70 16.22 15.82
CA VAL A 284 1.61 17.22 15.26
C VAL A 284 1.73 16.98 13.76
N LYS A 285 1.56 18.03 12.97
CA LYS A 285 1.70 18.03 11.53
C LYS A 285 3.06 18.59 11.14
N VAL A 286 3.86 17.81 10.44
CA VAL A 286 5.15 18.25 9.91
C VAL A 286 5.11 18.19 8.40
N LEU A 287 5.39 19.32 7.75
CA LEU A 287 5.52 19.41 6.31
C LEU A 287 7.00 19.27 5.95
N PHE A 288 7.40 18.05 5.62
CA PHE A 288 8.77 17.62 5.39
C PHE A 288 9.18 17.79 3.91
N ARG A 289 10.42 18.16 3.68
CA ARG A 289 11.06 18.27 2.37
C ARG A 289 12.12 17.17 2.29
N PRO A 290 11.87 16.09 1.53
CA PRO A 290 12.87 15.05 1.31
C PRO A 290 14.17 15.64 0.73
N PRO A 291 15.34 15.13 1.12
CA PRO A 291 16.60 15.48 0.48
C PRO A 291 16.52 15.17 -1.01
N GLN A 292 16.97 16.10 -1.85
CA GLN A 292 16.94 15.92 -3.29
C GLN A 292 18.14 15.07 -3.73
N SER A 293 17.90 14.01 -4.50
CA SER A 293 18.99 13.28 -5.15
C SER A 293 19.70 14.20 -6.13
N ALA A 294 21.03 14.21 -6.16
CA ALA A 294 21.82 15.14 -6.98
C ALA A 294 21.54 15.04 -8.50
N GLU A 295 20.84 14.00 -8.96
CA GLU A 295 20.65 13.65 -10.36
C GLU A 295 19.40 14.27 -11.03
N THR A 296 18.51 14.92 -10.28
CA THR A 296 17.29 15.52 -10.88
C THR A 296 17.54 16.97 -11.37
N PRO A 297 17.13 17.35 -12.59
CA PRO A 297 17.27 18.72 -13.08
C PRO A 297 16.44 19.74 -12.26
N ASP A 298 16.99 20.94 -12.02
CA ASP A 298 16.42 21.96 -11.12
C ASP A 298 15.06 22.55 -11.56
N ASP A 299 14.79 22.63 -12.86
CA ASP A 299 13.64 23.39 -13.39
C ASP A 299 12.27 22.67 -13.31
N GLN A 300 12.24 21.37 -13.02
CA GLN A 300 10.98 20.63 -12.78
C GLN A 300 10.78 20.24 -11.31
N ARG A 301 11.71 20.61 -10.43
CA ARG A 301 11.62 20.37 -8.99
C ARG A 301 10.70 21.39 -8.33
N SER A 302 9.39 21.28 -8.55
CA SER A 302 8.47 21.72 -7.50
C SER A 302 8.93 21.02 -6.22
N LYS A 303 9.36 21.77 -5.19
CA LYS A 303 9.79 21.21 -3.90
C LYS A 303 8.64 20.39 -3.32
N ARG A 304 8.59 19.11 -3.68
CA ARG A 304 7.52 18.21 -3.27
C ARG A 304 7.64 18.05 -1.76
N GLU A 305 6.48 18.08 -1.12
CA GLU A 305 6.38 18.10 0.32
C GLU A 305 5.66 16.84 0.76
N VAL A 306 6.26 16.13 1.72
CA VAL A 306 5.68 14.96 2.36
C VAL A 306 5.11 15.42 3.69
N PHE A 307 3.89 15.01 3.98
CA PHE A 307 3.25 15.28 5.26
C PHE A 307 3.52 14.13 6.22
N ILE A 308 4.01 14.47 7.42
CA ILE A 308 4.21 13.54 8.52
C ILE A 308 3.29 13.96 9.68
N GLY A 309 2.34 13.09 10.00
CA GLY A 309 1.41 13.27 11.12
C GLY A 309 1.77 12.40 12.30
N ILE A 310 2.20 13.00 13.42
CA ILE A 310 2.66 12.28 14.61
C ILE A 310 1.63 12.43 15.72
N PHE A 311 1.07 11.32 16.21
CA PHE A 311 0.03 11.32 17.24
C PHE A 311 0.60 11.10 18.65
N PRO A 312 -0.11 11.50 19.73
CA PRO A 312 0.32 11.26 21.11
C PRO A 312 0.61 9.79 21.44
N SER A 313 -0.04 8.86 20.73
CA SER A 313 0.26 7.42 20.86
C SER A 313 1.58 6.99 20.24
N SER A 314 2.39 7.91 19.70
CA SER A 314 3.58 7.67 18.89
C SER A 314 3.33 6.94 17.56
N LYS A 315 2.06 6.80 17.17
CA LYS A 315 1.70 6.37 15.82
C LYS A 315 1.97 7.52 14.88
N THR A 316 2.57 7.23 13.76
CA THR A 316 2.96 8.22 12.76
C THR A 316 2.39 7.83 11.41
N VAL A 317 1.88 8.82 10.67
CA VAL A 317 1.36 8.70 9.31
C VAL A 317 2.28 9.49 8.39
N ILE A 318 2.74 8.87 7.32
CA ILE A 318 3.47 9.52 6.22
C ILE A 318 2.54 9.52 5.01
N THR A 319 2.36 10.67 4.34
CA THR A 319 1.51 10.82 3.14
C THR A 319 2.07 11.92 2.23
N GLY A 320 1.74 11.88 0.94
CA GLY A 320 2.22 12.82 -0.08
C GLY A 320 3.50 12.37 -0.79
N ALA A 321 4.11 11.27 -0.35
CA ALA A 321 5.25 10.65 -1.05
C ALA A 321 4.77 9.97 -2.35
N VAL A 322 5.60 9.94 -3.38
CA VAL A 322 5.27 9.29 -4.67
C VAL A 322 6.17 8.10 -4.99
N ASN A 323 7.25 7.91 -4.23
CA ASN A 323 8.21 6.84 -4.41
C ASN A 323 8.74 6.40 -3.04
N TRP A 324 9.42 5.26 -3.01
CA TRP A 324 9.92 4.67 -1.77
C TRP A 324 11.05 5.46 -1.13
N ALA A 325 11.93 6.09 -1.91
CA ALA A 325 13.00 6.92 -1.36
C ALA A 325 12.44 8.08 -0.51
N GLU A 326 11.38 8.75 -0.97
CA GLU A 326 10.70 9.79 -0.20
C GLU A 326 10.03 9.25 1.09
N VAL A 327 9.53 8.01 1.06
CA VAL A 327 8.97 7.33 2.25
C VAL A 327 10.08 7.03 3.25
N ASP A 328 11.21 6.49 2.78
CA ASP A 328 12.36 6.11 3.59
C ASP A 328 12.99 7.34 4.24
N ASP A 329 13.19 8.42 3.47
CA ASP A 329 13.70 9.69 4.00
C ASP A 329 12.78 10.28 5.08
N ALA A 330 11.47 10.26 4.85
CA ALA A 330 10.49 10.76 5.81
C ALA A 330 10.41 9.87 7.07
N TYR A 331 10.51 8.55 6.91
CA TYR A 331 10.57 7.59 8.00
C TYR A 331 11.84 7.76 8.83
N ASP A 332 13.00 7.87 8.20
CA ASP A 332 14.29 8.09 8.84
C ASP A 332 14.31 9.41 9.62
N PHE A 333 13.81 10.48 9.02
CA PHE A 333 13.66 11.76 9.70
C PHE A 333 12.77 11.62 10.95
N ALA A 334 11.56 11.07 10.79
CA ALA A 334 10.59 10.98 11.88
C ALA A 334 11.04 10.02 12.99
N SER A 335 11.65 8.88 12.64
CA SER A 335 12.16 7.92 13.61
C SER A 335 13.33 8.50 14.41
N ARG A 336 14.31 9.14 13.75
CA ARG A 336 15.42 9.82 14.45
C ARG A 336 14.92 10.94 15.35
N LEU A 337 14.02 11.80 14.84
CA LEU A 337 13.41 12.88 15.60
C LEU A 337 12.78 12.36 16.91
N LEU A 338 11.98 11.30 16.82
CA LEU A 338 11.28 10.71 17.98
C LEU A 338 12.27 10.04 18.94
N LEU A 339 13.18 9.21 18.44
CA LEU A 339 14.08 8.43 19.28
C LEU A 339 15.16 9.28 19.96
N GLN A 340 15.72 10.27 19.26
CA GLN A 340 16.75 11.16 19.81
C GLN A 340 16.18 12.12 20.85
N ASN A 341 14.93 12.57 20.67
CA ASN A 341 14.26 13.50 21.58
C ASN A 341 13.34 12.81 22.59
N PHE A 342 13.41 11.47 22.71
CA PHE A 342 12.51 10.67 23.55
C PHE A 342 12.37 11.24 24.97
N GLU A 343 13.49 11.53 25.63
CA GLU A 343 13.52 12.08 26.99
C GLU A 343 12.84 13.45 27.10
N ALA A 344 12.99 14.29 26.08
CA ALA A 344 12.48 15.66 26.07
C ALA A 344 10.97 15.73 25.77
N ILE A 345 10.42 14.73 25.08
CA ILE A 345 9.03 14.77 24.59
C ILE A 345 8.15 13.67 25.18
N ARG A 346 8.68 12.77 26.02
CA ARG A 346 7.89 11.71 26.65
C ARG A 346 7.01 12.28 27.76
N LYS A 347 5.80 11.74 27.84
CA LYS A 347 4.84 11.94 28.94
C LYS A 347 4.49 10.57 29.52
N PRO A 348 4.41 10.40 30.85
CA PRO A 348 3.89 9.16 31.43
C PRO A 348 2.51 8.82 30.90
N LEU A 349 2.24 7.52 30.68
CA LEU A 349 0.92 7.06 30.29
C LEU A 349 -0.04 7.26 31.47
N ASP A 350 -1.08 8.08 31.30
CA ASP A 350 -2.10 8.28 32.35
C ASP A 350 -2.75 6.92 32.70
N ASP A 351 -2.68 6.51 33.97
CA ASP A 351 -3.17 5.21 34.46
C ASP A 351 -4.64 4.92 34.07
N GLY A 352 -5.45 5.99 33.94
CA GLY A 352 -6.85 5.90 33.52
C GLY A 352 -7.05 5.43 32.07
N ALA A 353 -6.09 5.66 31.18
CA ALA A 353 -6.14 5.21 29.79
C ALA A 353 -5.82 3.71 29.66
N THR A 354 -4.89 3.22 30.49
CA THR A 354 -4.46 1.82 30.54
C THR A 354 -5.58 0.91 31.03
N ALA A 355 -6.31 1.34 32.08
CA ALA A 355 -7.45 0.62 32.64
C ALA A 355 -8.64 0.43 31.66
N ARG A 356 -8.81 1.36 30.69
CA ARG A 356 -9.87 1.24 29.67
C ARG A 356 -9.51 0.29 28.54
N ARG A 357 -8.22 0.21 28.15
CA ARG A 357 -7.76 -0.70 27.09
C ARG A 357 -7.80 -2.16 27.51
N SER A 358 -7.51 -2.50 28.76
CA SER A 358 -7.56 -3.91 29.22
C SER A 358 -8.99 -4.47 29.17
N ARG A 359 -10.00 -3.66 29.51
CA ARG A 359 -11.42 -4.06 29.47
C ARG A 359 -11.97 -4.36 28.06
N GLN A 360 -11.37 -3.80 27.01
CA GLN A 360 -11.77 -4.06 25.62
C GLN A 360 -11.15 -5.32 25.02
N ARG A 361 -10.08 -5.86 25.60
CA ARG A 361 -9.46 -7.12 25.15
C ARG A 361 -10.07 -8.37 25.77
N THR A 362 -10.84 -8.23 26.85
CA THR A 362 -11.53 -9.31 27.56
C THR A 362 -13.00 -9.49 27.15
N LYS A 363 -13.44 -8.78 26.12
CA LYS A 363 -14.72 -9.00 25.42
C LYS A 363 -14.40 -9.36 23.98
#